data_AF-A0A8J4QRP2-F1
#
_entry.id   AF-A0A8J4QRP2-F1
#
_cell.length_a   1.000
_cell.length_b   1.000
_cell.length_c   1.000
_cell.angle_alpha   90.00
_cell.angle_beta   90.00
_cell.angle_gamma   90.00
#
_symmetry.space_group_name_H-M   'P 1'
#
loop_
_entity.id
_entity.type
_entity.pdbx_description
1 polymer ?
#
loop_
_entity_poly.entity_id
_entity_poly.type
_entity_poly.pdbx_seq_one_letter_code
_entity_poly.pdbx_strand_id
1 'polypeptide(L)'
;MSFFPTAVQKFQNFFFKKCSADVFKYVVSLGPSDDAVKFLFPIFVEYCLEEFPNEIKRFRGMIESADLTKPHTWFPFARAMKRKIIYHCGTTNSCITYNALQRFMEAKKGIYCSHLKLLAMEVFDKGLSLENRFNFCLAPVNIRDPEAMYHLLRFASAYSQNVPVNIAMGMPKGSPQNDSELLDLETKRQVLSMHMWLSNHFKEETFPYVKKAEAMATDIADLLGQSLTKANWKPKSRQAGKPKPQRKDYGYERPRSFIQLYER
;
A
#
# COMPACT_ATOMS: atom_id res chain seq x y z
N MET A 1 26.80 -18.22 35.75
CA MET A 1 27.80 -19.23 35.32
C MET A 1 27.65 -19.43 33.83
N SER A 2 28.74 -19.54 33.07
CA SER A 2 28.69 -19.75 31.62
C SER A 2 28.04 -21.10 31.31
N PHE A 3 27.00 -21.08 30.48
CA PHE A 3 26.25 -22.28 30.08
C PHE A 3 27.12 -23.26 29.28
N PHE A 4 28.05 -22.72 28.48
CA PHE A 4 28.85 -23.47 27.53
C PHE A 4 29.80 -24.51 28.17
N PRO A 5 30.65 -24.19 29.17
CA PRO A 5 31.50 -25.19 29.82
C PRO A 5 30.69 -26.32 30.50
N THR A 6 29.52 -25.98 31.05
CA THR A 6 28.64 -26.95 31.70
C THR A 6 27.99 -27.90 30.68
N ALA A 7 27.58 -27.38 29.53
CA ALA A 7 26.96 -28.18 28.46
C ALA A 7 27.97 -29.13 27.79
N VAL A 8 29.22 -28.69 27.59
CA VAL A 8 30.30 -29.51 27.03
C VAL A 8 30.59 -30.71 27.93
N GLN A 9 30.72 -30.49 29.24
CA GLN A 9 31.00 -31.57 30.19
C GLN A 9 29.88 -32.63 30.21
N LYS A 10 28.62 -32.20 30.14
CA LYS A 10 27.47 -33.10 30.11
C LYS A 10 27.43 -33.95 28.84
N PHE A 11 27.70 -33.35 27.68
CA PHE A 11 27.79 -34.09 26.42
C PHE A 11 28.97 -35.07 26.41
N GLN A 12 30.13 -34.67 26.93
CA GLN A 12 31.28 -35.58 27.06
C GLN A 12 30.93 -36.80 27.92
N ASN A 13 30.30 -36.59 29.08
CA ASN A 13 29.87 -37.68 29.94
C ASN A 13 28.87 -38.62 29.25
N PHE A 14 27.94 -38.07 28.47
CA PHE A 14 27.00 -38.84 27.65
C PHE A 14 27.73 -39.67 26.58
N PHE A 15 28.66 -39.04 25.85
CA PHE A 15 29.47 -39.66 24.82
C PHE A 15 30.30 -40.82 25.39
N PHE A 16 31.04 -40.60 26.47
CA PHE A 16 31.85 -41.63 27.12
C PHE A 16 31.03 -42.80 27.68
N LYS A 17 29.78 -42.56 28.08
CA LYS A 17 28.89 -43.62 28.58
C LYS A 17 28.40 -44.57 27.46
N LYS A 18 28.27 -44.07 26.23
CA LYS A 18 27.73 -44.83 25.08
C LYS A 18 28.79 -45.27 24.06
N CYS A 19 30.03 -44.75 24.13
CA CYS A 19 31.08 -45.06 23.15
C CYS A 19 31.89 -46.33 23.44
N SER A 20 32.16 -47.09 22.38
CA SER A 20 33.16 -48.17 22.40
C SER A 20 34.58 -47.62 22.24
N ALA A 21 35.57 -48.41 22.67
CA ALA A 21 36.99 -48.02 22.60
C ALA A 21 37.48 -47.74 21.17
N ASP A 22 36.90 -48.40 20.16
CA ASP A 22 37.28 -48.23 18.76
C ASP A 22 36.76 -46.92 18.18
N VAL A 23 35.54 -46.52 18.54
CA VAL A 23 34.96 -45.22 18.17
C VAL A 23 35.79 -44.08 18.78
N PHE A 24 36.20 -44.21 20.04
CA PHE A 24 37.05 -43.22 20.68
C PHE A 24 38.40 -43.06 19.96
N LYS A 25 39.08 -44.17 19.65
CA LYS A 25 40.34 -44.14 18.88
C LYS A 25 40.16 -43.51 17.50
N TYR A 26 39.03 -43.79 16.84
CA TYR A 26 38.70 -43.20 15.55
C TYR A 26 38.51 -41.67 15.65
N VAL A 27 37.73 -41.18 16.62
CA VAL A 27 37.56 -39.73 16.82
C VAL A 27 38.89 -39.04 17.16
N VAL A 28 39.74 -39.66 17.99
CA VAL A 28 41.08 -39.14 18.29
C VAL A 28 41.96 -39.10 17.05
N SER A 29 41.87 -40.11 16.17
CA SER A 29 42.63 -40.15 14.91
C SER A 29 42.22 -39.07 13.90
N LEU A 30 40.95 -38.65 13.91
CA LEU A 30 40.44 -37.58 13.04
C LEU A 30 40.90 -36.18 13.48
N GLY A 31 41.28 -36.01 14.75
CA GLY A 31 41.67 -34.72 15.33
C GLY A 31 40.55 -33.66 15.27
N PRO A 32 40.85 -32.39 15.59
CA PRO A 32 39.90 -31.29 15.46
C PRO A 32 39.74 -30.92 13.98
N SER A 33 38.85 -31.62 13.28
CA SER A 33 38.56 -31.44 11.85
C SER A 33 37.05 -31.39 11.60
N ASP A 34 36.65 -30.86 10.44
CA ASP A 34 35.23 -30.85 10.02
C ASP A 34 34.64 -32.26 9.94
N ASP A 35 35.48 -33.26 9.66
CA ASP A 35 35.06 -34.66 9.60
C ASP A 35 34.78 -35.23 10.99
N ALA A 36 35.53 -34.81 12.02
CA ALA A 36 35.20 -35.11 13.40
C ALA A 36 33.88 -34.43 13.85
N VAL A 37 33.62 -33.20 13.41
CA VAL A 37 32.35 -32.51 13.69
C VAL A 37 31.17 -33.23 13.04
N LYS A 38 31.28 -33.62 11.77
CA LYS A 38 30.24 -34.41 11.08
C LYS A 38 29.99 -35.75 11.74
N PHE A 39 31.04 -36.42 12.22
CA PHE A 39 30.93 -37.69 12.94
C PHE A 39 30.24 -37.55 14.29
N LEU A 40 30.60 -36.51 15.07
CA LEU A 40 30.04 -36.27 16.39
C LEU A 40 28.62 -35.68 16.34
N PHE A 41 28.24 -35.00 15.26
CA PHE A 41 26.96 -34.29 15.16
C PHE A 41 25.72 -35.18 15.35
N PRO A 42 25.59 -36.36 14.71
CA PRO A 42 24.47 -37.26 14.97
C PRO A 42 24.36 -37.71 16.44
N ILE A 43 25.50 -37.97 17.09
CA ILE A 43 25.55 -38.38 18.51
C ILE A 43 25.15 -37.20 19.42
N PHE A 44 25.57 -35.99 19.04
CA PHE A 44 25.16 -34.76 19.71
C PHE A 44 23.67 -34.47 19.54
N VAL A 45 23.08 -34.80 18.38
CA VAL A 45 21.63 -34.71 18.16
C VAL A 45 20.89 -35.68 19.07
N GLU A 46 21.38 -36.92 19.21
CA GLU A 46 20.79 -37.91 20.14
C GLU A 46 20.83 -37.40 21.59
N TYR A 47 21.97 -36.87 22.04
CA TYR A 47 22.10 -36.21 23.35
C TYR A 47 21.09 -35.08 23.52
N CYS A 48 20.95 -34.21 22.51
CA CYS A 48 20.00 -33.09 22.56
C CYS A 48 18.55 -33.56 22.68
N LEU A 49 18.19 -34.65 21.98
CA LEU A 49 16.85 -35.23 22.03
C LEU A 49 16.53 -35.87 23.39
N GLU A 50 17.52 -36.51 24.03
CA GLU A 50 17.34 -37.15 25.35
C GLU A 50 17.32 -36.12 26.50
N GLU A 51 18.24 -35.16 26.51
CA GLU A 51 18.38 -34.21 27.63
C GLU A 51 17.46 -33.00 27.54
N PHE A 52 17.12 -32.55 26.32
CA PHE A 52 16.36 -31.32 26.10
C PHE A 52 15.02 -31.52 25.34
N PRO A 53 14.23 -32.58 25.59
CA PRO A 53 12.99 -32.83 24.84
C PRO A 53 11.95 -31.71 25.02
N ASN A 54 11.86 -31.17 26.24
CA ASN A 54 10.92 -30.10 26.58
C ASN A 54 11.28 -28.78 25.89
N GLU A 55 12.57 -28.44 25.81
CA GLU A 55 13.04 -27.21 25.17
C GLU A 55 12.89 -27.28 23.65
N ILE A 56 13.22 -28.43 23.04
CA ILE A 56 13.00 -28.66 21.61
C ILE A 56 11.52 -28.54 21.26
N LYS A 57 10.62 -29.12 22.08
CA LYS A 57 9.17 -29.00 21.89
C LYS A 57 8.70 -27.55 21.99
N ARG A 58 9.18 -26.79 22.97
CA ARG A 58 8.87 -25.35 23.13
C ARG A 58 9.35 -24.54 21.93
N PHE A 59 10.59 -24.78 21.48
CA PHE A 59 11.18 -24.09 20.34
C PHE A 59 10.42 -24.40 19.04
N ARG A 60 10.04 -25.66 18.81
CA ARG A 60 9.18 -26.03 17.68
C ARG A 60 7.83 -25.33 17.72
N GLY A 61 7.16 -25.31 18.88
CA GLY A 61 5.90 -24.59 19.03
C GLY A 61 6.03 -23.09 18.78
N MET A 62 7.13 -22.47 19.20
CA MET A 62 7.44 -21.07 18.89
C MET A 62 7.62 -20.86 17.38
N ILE A 63 8.39 -21.71 16.71
CA ILE A 63 8.58 -21.66 15.26
C ILE A 63 7.24 -21.79 14.54
N GLU A 64 6.42 -22.77 14.91
CA GLU A 64 5.11 -23.00 14.29
C GLU A 64 4.18 -21.78 14.47
N SER A 65 4.18 -21.17 15.65
CA SER A 65 3.37 -19.96 15.91
C SER A 65 3.86 -18.73 15.15
N ALA A 66 5.15 -18.67 14.83
CA ALA A 66 5.78 -17.59 14.08
C ALA A 66 5.87 -17.90 12.57
N ASP A 67 5.39 -19.06 12.13
CA ASP A 67 5.44 -19.47 10.73
C ASP A 67 4.36 -18.73 9.91
N LEU A 68 4.80 -17.65 9.26
CA LEU A 68 3.98 -16.83 8.39
C LEU A 68 4.05 -17.25 6.90
N THR A 69 4.64 -18.40 6.58
CA THR A 69 4.85 -18.83 5.18
C THR A 69 3.56 -19.22 4.44
N LYS A 70 2.48 -19.50 5.18
CA LYS A 70 1.20 -19.95 4.62
C LYS A 70 0.06 -18.96 4.90
N PRO A 71 0.04 -17.76 4.28
CA PRO A 71 -0.99 -16.73 4.55
C PRO A 71 -2.41 -17.12 4.11
N HIS A 72 -2.52 -17.81 2.98
CA HIS A 72 -2.98 -19.18 3.03
C HIS A 72 -3.94 -19.64 4.14
N THR A 73 -3.40 -20.33 5.12
CA THR A 73 -4.16 -21.03 6.13
C THR A 73 -4.70 -20.11 7.23
N TRP A 74 -4.34 -18.83 7.26
CA TRP A 74 -4.67 -17.91 8.36
C TRP A 74 -6.18 -17.66 8.55
N PHE A 75 -6.98 -17.81 7.51
CA PHE A 75 -8.44 -17.56 7.56
C PHE A 75 -9.24 -18.79 7.11
N PRO A 76 -9.22 -19.89 7.87
CA PRO A 76 -9.80 -21.17 7.45
C PRO A 76 -11.32 -21.08 7.26
N PHE A 77 -12.03 -20.37 8.14
CA PHE A 77 -13.47 -20.16 8.04
C PHE A 77 -13.86 -19.37 6.79
N ALA A 78 -13.16 -18.27 6.50
CA ALA A 78 -13.38 -17.50 5.27
C ALA A 78 -13.05 -18.33 4.01
N ARG A 79 -12.12 -19.29 4.12
CA ARG A 79 -11.82 -20.19 3.00
C ARG A 79 -12.84 -21.29 2.81
N ALA A 80 -13.48 -21.77 3.87
CA ALA A 80 -14.55 -22.76 3.81
C ALA A 80 -15.81 -22.21 3.13
N MET A 81 -16.03 -20.89 3.16
CA MET A 81 -17.15 -20.26 2.46
C MET A 81 -16.97 -20.33 0.93
N LYS A 82 -18.03 -20.70 0.21
CA LYS A 82 -18.07 -20.66 -1.26
C LYS A 82 -18.00 -19.21 -1.73
N ARG A 83 -16.87 -18.82 -2.33
CA ARG A 83 -16.62 -17.45 -2.81
C ARG A 83 -16.43 -17.41 -4.32
N LYS A 84 -16.93 -16.36 -4.96
CA LYS A 84 -16.69 -16.05 -6.37
C LYS A 84 -15.78 -14.83 -6.45
N ILE A 85 -14.56 -15.02 -6.96
CA ILE A 85 -13.61 -13.91 -7.18
C ILE A 85 -13.81 -13.42 -8.61
N ILE A 86 -14.11 -12.13 -8.77
CA ILE A 86 -14.25 -11.47 -10.07
C ILE A 86 -13.12 -10.46 -10.17
N TYR A 87 -12.20 -10.70 -11.10
CA TYR A 87 -11.08 -9.80 -11.36
C TYR A 87 -11.40 -8.93 -12.57
N HIS A 88 -11.51 -7.62 -12.35
CA HIS A 88 -11.70 -6.63 -13.40
C HIS A 88 -10.33 -6.08 -13.81
N CYS A 89 -9.79 -6.56 -14.94
CA CYS A 89 -8.50 -6.13 -15.47
C CYS A 89 -8.70 -5.15 -16.64
N GLY A 90 -7.92 -4.07 -16.67
CA GLY A 90 -7.97 -3.07 -17.75
C GLY A 90 -6.93 -1.96 -17.55
N THR A 91 -6.74 -1.14 -18.59
CA THR A 91 -5.88 0.04 -18.54
C THR A 91 -6.53 1.16 -17.71
N THR A 92 -5.78 2.22 -17.40
CA THR A 92 -6.38 3.42 -16.79
C THR A 92 -7.47 3.99 -17.70
N ASN A 93 -8.54 4.53 -17.09
CA ASN A 93 -9.72 5.10 -17.78
C ASN A 93 -10.58 4.09 -18.60
N SER A 94 -10.43 2.78 -18.39
CA SER A 94 -11.23 1.73 -19.05
C SER A 94 -12.56 1.40 -18.36
N CYS A 95 -13.02 2.23 -17.42
CA CYS A 95 -14.26 2.06 -16.66
C CYS A 95 -14.40 0.72 -15.89
N ILE A 96 -13.33 -0.06 -15.72
CA ILE A 96 -13.34 -1.32 -14.95
C ILE A 96 -13.86 -1.13 -13.52
N THR A 97 -13.53 -0.01 -12.90
CA THR A 97 -13.98 0.38 -11.56
C THR A 97 -15.48 0.62 -11.52
N TYR A 98 -16.04 1.28 -12.55
CA TYR A 98 -17.46 1.58 -12.66
C TYR A 98 -18.30 0.29 -12.69
N ASN A 99 -17.90 -0.69 -13.51
CA ASN A 99 -18.60 -1.98 -13.61
C ASN A 99 -18.60 -2.76 -12.28
N ALA A 100 -17.48 -2.74 -11.55
CA ALA A 100 -17.39 -3.37 -10.24
C ALA A 100 -18.28 -2.67 -9.20
N LEU A 101 -18.37 -1.33 -9.27
CA LEU A 101 -19.17 -0.51 -8.38
C LEU A 101 -20.67 -0.61 -8.64
N GLN A 102 -21.11 -0.66 -9.91
CA GLN A 102 -22.52 -0.84 -10.23
C GLN A 102 -23.07 -2.14 -9.61
N ARG A 103 -22.32 -3.24 -9.74
CA ARG A 103 -22.65 -4.51 -9.08
C ARG A 103 -22.65 -4.44 -7.55
N PHE A 104 -21.80 -3.58 -6.99
CA PHE A 104 -21.76 -3.35 -5.55
C PHE A 104 -23.00 -2.59 -5.07
N MET A 105 -23.47 -1.60 -5.83
CA MET A 105 -24.69 -0.85 -5.53
C MET A 105 -25.96 -1.72 -5.61
N GLU A 106 -26.00 -2.69 -6.52
CA GLU A 106 -27.10 -3.66 -6.64
C GLU A 106 -27.14 -4.69 -5.48
N ALA A 107 -26.03 -4.83 -4.73
CA ALA A 107 -25.94 -5.81 -3.66
C ALA A 107 -26.65 -5.34 -2.39
N LYS A 108 -27.43 -6.23 -1.75
CA LYS A 108 -28.14 -5.92 -0.49
C LYS A 108 -27.22 -5.54 0.66
N LYS A 109 -26.01 -6.13 0.71
CA LYS A 109 -24.99 -5.90 1.74
C LYS A 109 -23.61 -6.05 1.09
N GLY A 110 -22.67 -5.18 1.44
CA GLY A 110 -21.32 -5.23 0.92
C GLY A 110 -20.37 -4.30 1.67
N ILE A 111 -19.07 -4.58 1.57
CA ILE A 111 -18.00 -3.71 2.06
C ILE A 111 -17.17 -3.26 0.85
N TYR A 112 -16.94 -1.96 0.72
CA TYR A 112 -16.06 -1.38 -0.28
C TYR A 112 -14.75 -0.93 0.36
N CYS A 113 -13.64 -1.53 -0.05
CA CYS A 113 -12.31 -1.19 0.45
C CYS A 113 -11.60 -0.32 -0.59
N SER A 114 -11.75 1.00 -0.47
CA SER A 114 -11.06 1.96 -1.33
C SER A 114 -9.62 2.20 -0.87
N HIS A 115 -8.75 2.60 -1.80
CA HIS A 115 -7.37 3.01 -1.51
C HIS A 115 -7.31 4.41 -0.84
N LEU A 116 -8.37 5.22 -0.97
CA LEU A 116 -8.49 6.57 -0.41
C LEU A 116 -9.27 6.54 0.92
N LYS A 117 -8.69 5.87 1.92
CA LYS A 117 -9.31 5.70 3.25
C LYS A 117 -9.72 7.02 3.92
N LEU A 118 -8.95 8.09 3.70
CA LEU A 118 -9.21 9.41 4.30
C LEU A 118 -10.48 10.06 3.72
N LEU A 119 -10.57 10.11 2.39
CA LEU A 119 -11.70 10.72 1.70
C LEU A 119 -13.00 9.93 1.95
N ALA A 120 -12.91 8.61 1.99
CA ALA A 120 -14.07 7.76 2.29
C ALA A 120 -14.65 8.04 3.70
N MET A 121 -13.83 8.27 4.73
CA MET A 121 -14.34 8.56 6.08
C MET A 121 -14.91 9.98 6.17
N GLU A 122 -14.20 10.99 5.67
CA GLU A 122 -14.65 12.39 5.77
C GLU A 122 -15.96 12.63 4.99
N VAL A 123 -16.16 11.92 3.88
CA VAL A 123 -17.41 11.95 3.10
C VAL A 123 -18.48 11.05 3.72
N PHE A 124 -18.12 9.95 4.39
CA PHE A 124 -19.06 9.08 5.10
C PHE A 124 -19.81 9.83 6.20
N ASP A 125 -19.11 10.67 6.95
CA ASP A 125 -19.69 11.44 8.07
C ASP A 125 -20.72 12.48 7.63
N LYS A 126 -20.83 12.78 6.33
CA LYS A 126 -21.77 13.78 5.78
C LYS A 126 -23.19 13.27 5.59
N GLY A 127 -23.52 12.05 6.01
CA GLY A 127 -24.90 11.51 5.90
C GLY A 127 -25.39 11.26 4.47
N LEU A 128 -24.48 11.25 3.49
CA LEU A 128 -24.79 11.01 2.08
C LEU A 128 -25.24 9.57 1.82
N SER A 129 -26.05 9.34 0.79
CA SER A 129 -26.34 7.98 0.30
C SER A 129 -25.06 7.30 -0.19
N LEU A 130 -25.07 5.97 -0.24
CA LEU A 130 -23.92 5.20 -0.72
C LEU A 130 -23.51 5.60 -2.15
N GLU A 131 -24.48 5.78 -3.05
CA GLU A 131 -24.29 6.26 -4.42
C GLU A 131 -23.61 7.64 -4.45
N ASN A 132 -24.12 8.58 -3.66
CA ASN A 132 -23.58 9.94 -3.64
C ASN A 132 -22.16 9.94 -3.09
N ARG A 133 -21.88 9.15 -2.04
CA ARG A 133 -20.52 8.98 -1.50
C ARG A 133 -19.57 8.46 -2.57
N PHE A 134 -20.01 7.51 -3.40
CA PHE A 134 -19.18 7.02 -4.50
C PHE A 134 -18.87 8.10 -5.52
N ASN A 135 -19.87 8.87 -5.94
CA ASN A 135 -19.66 9.96 -6.88
C ASN A 135 -18.63 10.96 -6.31
N PHE A 136 -18.76 11.38 -5.05
CA PHE A 136 -17.77 12.25 -4.42
C PHE A 136 -16.37 11.61 -4.30
N CYS A 137 -16.27 10.31 -4.03
CA CYS A 137 -14.98 9.61 -3.94
C CYS A 137 -14.27 9.42 -5.28
N LEU A 138 -15.02 9.40 -6.39
CA LEU A 138 -14.49 9.25 -7.74
C LEU A 138 -14.18 10.59 -8.42
N ALA A 139 -14.56 11.70 -7.79
CA ALA A 139 -14.32 13.02 -8.33
C ALA A 139 -12.82 13.29 -8.53
N PRO A 140 -12.41 13.95 -9.62
CA PRO A 140 -11.00 14.13 -9.97
C PRO A 140 -10.32 15.16 -9.05
N VAL A 141 -9.81 14.70 -7.90
CA VAL A 141 -9.23 15.56 -6.85
C VAL A 141 -7.86 15.04 -6.40
N ASN A 142 -6.92 15.96 -6.20
CA ASN A 142 -5.64 15.64 -5.59
C ASN A 142 -5.79 15.70 -4.08
N ILE A 143 -5.94 14.54 -3.45
CA ILE A 143 -6.13 14.44 -2.00
C ILE A 143 -4.94 14.91 -1.15
N ARG A 144 -3.78 15.16 -1.76
CA ARG A 144 -2.61 15.70 -1.07
C ARG A 144 -2.63 17.22 -0.98
N ASP A 145 -3.49 17.86 -1.77
CA ASP A 145 -3.68 19.30 -1.78
C ASP A 145 -4.81 19.68 -0.81
N PRO A 146 -4.49 20.41 0.29
CA PRO A 146 -5.48 20.81 1.28
C PRO A 146 -6.60 21.68 0.71
N GLU A 147 -6.30 22.55 -0.26
CA GLU A 147 -7.30 23.46 -0.85
C GLU A 147 -8.30 22.68 -1.72
N ALA A 148 -7.80 21.78 -2.57
CA ALA A 148 -8.65 20.89 -3.36
C ALA A 148 -9.55 20.01 -2.46
N MET A 149 -9.00 19.47 -1.37
CA MET A 149 -9.76 18.68 -0.39
C MET A 149 -10.83 19.52 0.32
N TYR A 150 -10.50 20.73 0.75
CA TYR A 150 -11.47 21.65 1.38
C TYR A 150 -12.68 21.88 0.48
N HIS A 151 -12.46 22.15 -0.81
CA HIS A 151 -13.54 22.33 -1.77
C HIS A 151 -14.40 21.07 -1.96
N LEU A 152 -13.78 19.88 -2.03
CA LEU A 152 -14.53 18.62 -2.10
C LEU A 152 -15.47 18.45 -0.89
N LEU A 153 -14.94 18.64 0.33
CA LEU A 153 -15.73 18.49 1.56
C LEU A 153 -16.83 19.55 1.66
N ARG A 154 -16.57 20.76 1.17
CA ARG A 154 -17.57 21.83 1.10
C ARG A 154 -18.68 21.49 0.13
N PHE A 155 -18.36 20.97 -1.06
CA PHE A 155 -19.35 20.51 -2.03
C PHE A 155 -20.20 19.36 -1.48
N ALA A 156 -19.57 18.37 -0.84
CA ALA A 156 -20.27 17.27 -0.19
C ALA A 156 -21.20 17.74 0.94
N SER A 157 -20.76 18.72 1.74
CA SER A 157 -21.56 19.28 2.84
C SER A 157 -22.75 20.08 2.32
N ALA A 158 -22.56 20.94 1.31
CA ALA A 158 -23.64 21.71 0.70
C ALA A 158 -24.68 20.78 0.05
N TYR A 159 -24.21 19.75 -0.66
CA TYR A 159 -25.08 18.72 -1.24
C TYR A 159 -25.91 18.00 -0.18
N SER A 160 -25.30 17.58 0.94
CA SER A 160 -26.01 16.90 2.04
C SER A 160 -27.11 17.78 2.66
N GLN A 161 -26.88 19.09 2.71
CA GLN A 161 -27.83 20.07 3.22
C GLN A 161 -28.89 20.49 2.18
N ASN A 162 -28.89 19.90 0.98
CA ASN A 162 -29.73 20.32 -0.15
C ASN A 162 -29.56 21.81 -0.53
N VAL A 163 -28.37 22.36 -0.32
CA VAL A 163 -28.02 23.73 -0.70
C VAL A 163 -27.30 23.70 -2.05
N PRO A 164 -27.64 24.60 -3.01
CA PRO A 164 -26.91 24.68 -4.27
C PRO A 164 -25.41 24.86 -4.07
N VAL A 165 -24.62 24.02 -4.72
CA VAL A 165 -23.17 24.00 -4.56
C VAL A 165 -22.57 25.21 -5.29
N ASN A 166 -22.00 26.14 -4.53
CA ASN A 166 -21.37 27.34 -5.07
C ASN A 166 -19.85 27.15 -5.25
N ILE A 167 -19.31 27.69 -6.35
CA ILE A 167 -17.89 27.80 -6.64
C ILE A 167 -17.37 29.09 -5.97
N ALA A 168 -17.05 28.99 -4.69
CA ALA A 168 -16.49 30.08 -3.92
C ALA A 168 -14.95 30.01 -3.90
N MET A 169 -14.33 30.32 -5.03
CA MET A 169 -12.88 30.46 -5.18
C MET A 169 -12.55 31.83 -5.76
N GLY A 170 -11.50 32.49 -5.27
CA GLY A 170 -11.03 33.75 -5.83
C GLY A 170 -10.36 33.53 -7.18
N MET A 171 -10.71 34.32 -8.20
CA MET A 171 -10.05 34.22 -9.52
C MET A 171 -8.81 35.12 -9.57
N PRO A 172 -7.67 34.62 -10.05
CA PRO A 172 -6.46 35.42 -10.23
C PRO A 172 -6.64 36.42 -11.38
N LYS A 173 -6.06 37.63 -11.22
CA LYS A 173 -6.20 38.73 -12.20
C LYS A 173 -5.15 38.69 -13.31
N GLY A 174 -4.15 37.81 -13.22
CA GLY A 174 -3.03 37.77 -14.16
C GLY A 174 -2.34 36.41 -14.20
N SER A 175 -1.43 36.25 -15.16
CA SER A 175 -0.69 35.00 -15.40
C SER A 175 0.28 34.72 -14.25
N PRO A 176 0.41 33.47 -13.77
CA PRO A 176 1.36 33.09 -12.74
C PRO A 176 2.79 33.50 -13.08
N GLN A 177 3.54 33.98 -12.09
CA GLN A 177 4.94 34.37 -12.22
C GLN A 177 5.89 33.49 -11.39
N ASN A 178 5.35 32.66 -10.51
CA ASN A 178 6.14 31.76 -9.65
C ASN A 178 5.46 30.40 -9.49
N ASP A 179 6.22 29.38 -9.07
CA ASP A 179 5.75 28.00 -8.90
C ASP A 179 4.53 27.89 -7.96
N SER A 180 4.43 28.78 -6.96
CA SER A 180 3.32 28.77 -6.00
C SER A 180 2.01 29.25 -6.63
N GLU A 181 2.07 30.32 -7.43
CA GLU A 181 0.93 30.84 -8.19
C GLU A 181 0.50 29.84 -9.28
N LEU A 182 1.44 29.12 -9.89
CA LEU A 182 1.10 28.05 -10.83
C LEU A 182 0.35 26.93 -10.15
N LEU A 183 0.88 26.44 -9.03
CA LEU A 183 0.25 25.35 -8.27
C LEU A 183 -1.15 25.77 -7.78
N ASP A 184 -1.30 27.01 -7.33
CA ASP A 184 -2.59 27.58 -6.93
C ASP A 184 -3.59 27.64 -8.11
N LEU A 185 -3.10 27.98 -9.30
CA LEU A 185 -3.93 28.04 -10.51
C LEU A 185 -4.31 26.64 -11.02
N GLU A 186 -3.39 25.66 -10.93
CA GLU A 186 -3.66 24.24 -11.18
C GLU A 186 -4.69 23.68 -10.19
N THR A 187 -4.58 24.05 -8.92
CA THR A 187 -5.54 23.67 -7.86
C THR A 187 -6.93 24.20 -8.18
N LYS A 188 -7.03 25.48 -8.52
CA LYS A 188 -8.29 26.11 -8.96
C LYS A 188 -8.87 25.40 -10.19
N ARG A 189 -8.03 25.07 -11.19
CA ARG A 189 -8.47 24.29 -12.37
C ARG A 189 -9.07 22.95 -11.96
N GLN A 190 -8.44 22.27 -11.01
CA GLN A 190 -8.90 20.99 -10.51
C GLN A 190 -10.23 21.10 -9.76
N VAL A 191 -10.43 22.13 -8.94
CA VAL A 191 -11.71 22.39 -8.26
C VAL A 191 -12.85 22.59 -9.27
N LEU A 192 -12.60 23.32 -10.37
CA LEU A 192 -13.57 23.48 -11.45
C LEU A 192 -13.88 22.15 -12.15
N SER A 193 -12.85 21.37 -12.48
CA SER A 193 -13.02 20.03 -13.05
C SER A 193 -13.87 19.14 -12.16
N MET A 194 -13.67 19.23 -10.85
CA MET A 194 -14.42 18.50 -9.85
C MET A 194 -15.89 18.93 -9.81
N HIS A 195 -16.18 20.24 -9.84
CA HIS A 195 -17.55 20.75 -9.92
C HIS A 195 -18.26 20.28 -11.21
N MET A 196 -17.60 20.39 -12.37
CA MET A 196 -18.17 19.94 -13.65
C MET A 196 -18.37 18.41 -13.69
N TRP A 197 -17.46 17.65 -13.09
CA TRP A 197 -17.60 16.20 -12.98
C TRP A 197 -18.82 15.85 -12.13
N LEU A 198 -18.97 16.50 -10.97
CA LEU A 198 -20.10 16.27 -10.07
C LEU A 198 -21.43 16.71 -10.69
N SER A 199 -21.46 17.83 -11.44
CA SER A 199 -22.68 18.27 -12.13
C SER A 199 -23.19 17.28 -13.19
N ASN A 200 -22.30 16.46 -13.76
CA ASN A 200 -22.71 15.40 -14.70
C ASN A 200 -23.32 14.17 -14.00
N HIS A 201 -23.09 14.01 -12.69
CA HIS A 201 -23.58 12.87 -11.91
C HIS A 201 -24.76 13.21 -11.01
N PHE A 202 -25.05 14.50 -10.81
CA PHE A 202 -26.12 14.99 -9.96
C PHE A 202 -27.10 15.88 -10.74
N LYS A 203 -28.26 16.17 -10.15
CA LYS A 203 -29.25 17.05 -10.77
C LYS A 203 -28.72 18.46 -10.95
N GLU A 204 -29.14 19.11 -12.03
CA GLU A 204 -28.71 20.47 -12.39
C GLU A 204 -29.04 21.50 -11.30
N GLU A 205 -30.16 21.32 -10.58
CA GLU A 205 -30.57 22.18 -9.46
C GLU A 205 -29.54 22.20 -8.32
N THR A 206 -28.79 21.11 -8.11
CA THR A 206 -27.79 21.03 -7.05
C THR A 206 -26.45 21.64 -7.46
N PHE A 207 -26.13 21.62 -8.75
CA PHE A 207 -24.90 22.20 -9.32
C PHE A 207 -25.24 23.21 -10.44
N PRO A 208 -25.86 24.35 -10.12
CA PRO A 208 -26.41 25.25 -11.14
C PRO A 208 -25.35 26.08 -11.90
N TYR A 209 -24.09 26.08 -11.44
CA TYR A 209 -23.06 27.00 -11.94
C TYR A 209 -22.12 26.38 -12.99
N VAL A 210 -22.56 25.39 -13.76
CA VAL A 210 -21.73 24.70 -14.78
C VAL A 210 -21.17 25.66 -15.82
N LYS A 211 -22.02 26.49 -16.45
CA LYS A 211 -21.58 27.48 -17.46
C LYS A 211 -20.55 28.47 -16.90
N LYS A 212 -20.71 28.86 -15.63
CA LYS A 212 -19.75 29.72 -14.94
C LYS A 212 -18.43 28.97 -14.72
N ALA A 213 -18.48 27.70 -14.33
CA ALA A 213 -17.31 26.85 -14.14
C ALA A 213 -16.52 26.67 -15.45
N GLU A 214 -17.22 26.47 -16.56
CA GLU A 214 -16.63 26.35 -17.90
C GLU A 214 -15.92 27.64 -18.32
N ALA A 215 -16.56 28.80 -18.16
CA ALA A 215 -15.94 30.09 -18.43
C ALA A 215 -14.66 30.29 -17.60
N MET A 216 -14.74 30.06 -16.28
CA MET A 216 -13.58 30.15 -15.39
C MET A 216 -12.47 29.15 -15.76
N ALA A 217 -12.82 27.96 -16.24
CA ALA A 217 -11.85 26.95 -16.65
C ALA A 217 -11.11 27.34 -17.93
N THR A 218 -11.80 28.00 -18.87
CA THR A 218 -11.20 28.59 -20.08
C THR A 218 -10.25 29.73 -19.71
N ASP A 219 -10.69 30.66 -18.86
CA ASP A 219 -9.84 31.77 -18.40
C ASP A 219 -8.55 31.25 -17.73
N ILE A 220 -8.67 30.23 -16.88
CA ILE A 220 -7.51 29.57 -16.24
C ILE A 220 -6.60 28.90 -17.26
N ALA A 221 -7.16 28.22 -18.27
CA ALA A 221 -6.37 27.59 -19.33
C ALA A 221 -5.57 28.63 -20.12
N ASP A 222 -6.17 29.80 -20.41
CA ASP A 222 -5.48 30.90 -21.08
C ASP A 222 -4.35 31.47 -20.23
N LEU A 223 -4.59 31.65 -18.92
CA LEU A 223 -3.55 32.11 -17.97
C LEU A 223 -2.39 31.11 -17.85
N LEU A 224 -2.67 29.81 -17.80
CA LEU A 224 -1.65 28.75 -17.83
C LEU A 224 -0.87 28.80 -19.14
N GLY A 225 -1.55 28.89 -20.28
CA GLY A 225 -0.92 28.98 -21.59
C GLY A 225 0.04 30.16 -21.69
N GLN A 226 -0.41 31.36 -21.30
CA GLN A 226 0.43 32.57 -21.29
C GLN A 226 1.64 32.43 -20.37
N SER A 227 1.48 31.79 -19.21
CA SER A 227 2.56 31.60 -18.25
C SER A 227 3.62 30.61 -18.75
N LEU A 228 3.19 29.53 -19.41
CA LEU A 228 4.07 28.57 -20.07
C LEU A 228 4.84 29.20 -21.24
N THR A 229 4.21 30.07 -22.04
CA THR A 229 4.88 30.78 -23.15
C THR A 229 5.91 31.80 -22.67
N LYS A 230 5.62 32.51 -21.56
CA LYS A 230 6.51 33.55 -21.01
C LYS A 230 7.69 33.00 -20.20
N ALA A 231 7.66 31.71 -19.85
CA ALA A 231 8.72 30.90 -19.24
C ALA A 231 9.72 31.64 -18.31
N ASN A 232 9.26 32.51 -17.42
CA ASN A 232 10.10 33.18 -16.42
C ASN A 232 10.15 32.41 -15.08
N TRP A 233 10.10 31.09 -15.16
CA TRP A 233 10.15 30.18 -14.01
C TRP A 233 11.60 30.10 -13.52
N LYS A 234 11.94 30.88 -12.51
CA LYS A 234 13.11 30.54 -11.69
C LYS A 234 12.63 29.48 -10.69
N PRO A 235 12.93 28.18 -10.89
CA PRO A 235 12.65 27.20 -9.85
C PRO A 235 13.33 27.73 -8.59
N LYS A 236 12.56 27.90 -7.50
CA LYS A 236 13.18 28.18 -6.20
C LYS A 236 14.27 27.14 -6.03
N SER A 237 15.49 27.56 -5.69
CA SER A 237 16.56 26.61 -5.40
C SER A 237 15.96 25.61 -4.42
N ARG A 238 15.77 24.37 -4.86
CA ARG A 238 15.40 23.30 -3.95
C ARG A 238 16.51 23.36 -2.92
N GLN A 239 16.20 23.74 -1.68
CA GLN A 239 17.17 23.61 -0.58
C GLN A 239 17.73 22.22 -0.75
N ALA A 240 19.04 22.14 -1.02
CA ALA A 240 19.70 20.92 -1.44
C ALA A 240 19.28 19.84 -0.45
N GLY A 241 18.39 18.94 -0.90
CA GLY A 241 17.97 17.82 -0.08
C GLY A 241 19.25 17.13 0.35
N LYS A 242 19.38 16.83 1.65
CA LYS A 242 20.54 16.13 2.19
C LYS A 242 20.95 15.02 1.22
N PRO A 243 22.24 14.91 0.86
CA PRO A 243 22.67 13.94 -0.14
C PRO A 243 22.12 12.57 0.23
N LYS A 244 21.38 11.95 -0.70
CA LYS A 244 20.92 10.57 -0.53
C LYS A 244 22.16 9.73 -0.21
N PRO A 245 22.15 8.90 0.85
CA PRO A 245 23.24 7.98 1.07
C PRO A 245 23.43 7.15 -0.20
N GLN A 246 24.68 7.07 -0.67
CA GLN A 246 25.06 6.31 -1.86
C GLN A 246 24.42 4.92 -1.78
N ARG A 247 23.52 4.64 -2.72
CA ARG A 247 23.03 3.29 -2.95
C ARG A 247 24.25 2.50 -3.41
N LYS A 248 24.73 1.55 -2.59
CA LYS A 248 25.60 0.49 -3.09
C LYS A 248 24.81 -0.27 -4.14
N ASP A 249 25.29 -0.26 -5.38
CA ASP A 249 24.79 -1.12 -6.45
C ASP A 249 25.02 -2.57 -6.05
N TYR A 250 24.03 -3.18 -5.40
CA TYR A 250 23.87 -4.62 -5.45
C TYR A 250 23.07 -4.90 -6.71
N GLY A 251 23.75 -5.43 -7.73
CA GLY A 251 23.20 -5.81 -9.02
C GLY A 251 22.08 -6.82 -8.88
N TYR A 252 20.85 -6.33 -8.69
CA TYR A 252 19.65 -7.13 -8.72
C TYR A 252 18.81 -6.69 -9.92
N GLU A 253 18.97 -7.40 -11.03
CA GLU A 253 18.10 -7.26 -12.19
C GLU A 253 16.71 -7.80 -11.86
N ARG A 254 15.69 -6.99 -12.13
CA ARG A 254 14.28 -7.38 -11.96
C ARG A 254 13.97 -8.50 -12.96
N PRO A 255 13.55 -9.70 -12.52
CA PRO A 255 13.15 -10.74 -13.46
C PRO A 255 11.99 -10.22 -14.31
N ARG A 256 12.11 -10.33 -15.64
CA ARG A 256 11.01 -10.05 -16.57
C ARG A 256 9.86 -10.99 -16.22
N SER A 257 8.66 -10.43 -16.08
CA SER A 257 7.44 -11.18 -15.75
C SER A 257 7.23 -12.31 -16.76
N PHE A 258 7.19 -13.55 -16.27
CA PHE A 258 6.72 -14.71 -17.04
C PHE A 258 5.20 -14.61 -17.24
N ILE A 259 4.78 -13.73 -18.14
CA ILE A 259 3.49 -13.90 -18.82
C ILE A 259 3.79 -14.89 -19.94
N GLN A 260 3.75 -16.18 -19.62
CA GLN A 260 3.58 -17.20 -20.63
C GLN A 260 2.17 -17.01 -21.21
N LEU A 261 2.15 -16.61 -22.48
CA LEU A 261 1.03 -16.78 -23.38
C LEU A 261 0.65 -18.27 -23.37
N TYR A 262 -0.44 -18.60 -22.68
CA TYR A 262 -1.22 -19.79 -23.04
C TYR A 262 -1.94 -19.43 -24.35
N GLU A 263 -1.29 -19.71 -25.47
CA GLU A 263 -1.99 -19.98 -26.72
C GLU A 263 -2.58 -21.40 -26.68
N ARG A 264 -3.70 -21.55 -27.38
CA ARG A 264 -4.71 -22.62 -27.29
C ARG A 264 -4.19 -24.05 -27.31
#